data_AF-A0A7W0ZLQ4-F1
#
_entry.id   AF-A0A7W0ZLQ4-F1
#
_cell.length_a   1.000
_cell.length_b   1.000
_cell.length_c   1.000
_cell.angle_alpha   90.00
_cell.angle_beta   90.00
_cell.angle_gamma   90.00
#
_symmetry.space_group_name_H-M   'P 1'
#
loop_
_entity.id
_entity.type
_entity.pdbx_description
1 polymer ?
#
loop_
_entity_poly.entity_id
_entity_poly.type
_entity_poly.pdbx_seq_one_letter_code
_entity_poly.pdbx_strand_id
1 'polypeptide(L)'
;MPSVRWMFILVFASLAALPALAQRPTISDQPLSERRVAYTIVVNLDPERRMLRGTEKITWRNPDRVAVDELQFHLYLNAFKNERSTFMRESGGALRGFAAEGEDRWGWIDIKQLRVADAPAPEADLTNALQFIHPDDDNGDDQTVAAVRLLRPVPSGGSITLDVTFEARLPKIFARTGWAETDNRRLFFMV
;
A
#
# COMPACT_ATOMS: atom_id res chain seq x y z
N MET A 1 56.76 -28.24 -46.31
CA MET A 1 56.43 -28.78 -44.97
C MET A 1 55.92 -27.62 -44.11
N PRO A 2 54.60 -27.48 -43.86
CA PRO A 2 54.11 -26.45 -42.95
C PRO A 2 53.99 -27.01 -41.52
N SER A 3 54.47 -26.24 -40.55
CA SER A 3 54.43 -26.54 -39.12
C SER A 3 53.06 -26.18 -38.53
N VAL A 4 52.42 -27.13 -37.84
CA VAL A 4 51.18 -26.90 -37.09
C VAL A 4 51.54 -26.42 -35.70
N ARG A 5 51.09 -25.21 -35.35
CA ARG A 5 51.24 -24.62 -34.01
C ARG A 5 49.96 -24.90 -33.21
N TRP A 6 50.08 -25.69 -32.15
CA TRP A 6 49.00 -25.94 -31.19
C TRP A 6 48.95 -24.79 -30.17
N MET A 7 47.80 -24.14 -30.05
CA MET A 7 47.55 -23.11 -29.05
C MET A 7 46.63 -23.69 -27.98
N PHE A 8 47.17 -23.94 -26.77
CA PHE A 8 46.38 -24.29 -25.59
C PHE A 8 45.78 -23.01 -25.00
N ILE A 9 44.45 -22.93 -24.95
CA ILE A 9 43.72 -21.90 -24.22
C ILE A 9 43.42 -22.46 -22.82
N LEU A 10 44.05 -21.89 -21.80
CA LEU A 10 43.71 -22.13 -20.39
C LEU A 10 42.49 -21.29 -20.03
N VAL A 11 41.35 -21.96 -19.79
CA VAL A 11 40.15 -21.32 -19.25
C VAL A 11 40.26 -21.30 -17.73
N PHE A 12 40.46 -20.11 -17.15
CA PHE A 12 40.33 -19.89 -15.71
C PHE A 12 38.84 -19.72 -15.37
N ALA A 13 38.25 -20.73 -14.73
CA ALA A 13 36.91 -20.63 -14.14
C ALA A 13 37.03 -19.97 -12.75
N SER A 14 36.69 -18.69 -12.65
CA SER A 14 36.57 -17.97 -11.38
C SER A 14 35.22 -18.29 -10.72
N LEU A 15 35.27 -19.09 -9.64
CA LEU A 15 34.12 -19.37 -8.80
C LEU A 15 33.86 -18.16 -7.88
N ALA A 16 33.01 -17.24 -8.32
CA ALA A 16 32.57 -16.13 -7.48
C ALA A 16 31.59 -16.64 -6.42
N ALA A 17 32.02 -16.70 -5.16
CA ALA A 17 31.13 -16.97 -4.03
C ALA A 17 30.15 -15.79 -3.87
N LEU A 18 28.88 -16.02 -4.17
CA LEU A 18 27.82 -15.05 -3.90
C LEU A 18 27.70 -14.83 -2.39
N PRO A 19 27.68 -13.59 -1.90
CA PRO A 19 27.46 -13.34 -0.49
C PRO A 19 26.06 -13.83 -0.13
N ALA A 20 25.98 -14.79 0.78
CA ALA A 20 24.72 -15.16 1.41
C ALA A 20 24.18 -13.91 2.11
N LEU A 21 23.03 -13.40 1.66
CA LEU A 21 22.31 -12.34 2.36
C LEU A 21 22.01 -12.85 3.78
N ALA A 22 22.74 -12.32 4.77
CA ALA A 22 22.49 -12.63 6.16
C ALA A 22 21.04 -12.28 6.49
N GLN A 23 20.22 -13.30 6.76
CA GLN A 23 18.87 -13.11 7.25
C GLN A 23 18.95 -12.40 8.59
N ARG A 24 18.22 -11.29 8.74
CA ARG A 24 18.16 -10.53 10.00
C ARG A 24 17.66 -11.46 11.11
N PRO A 25 18.22 -11.37 12.33
CA PRO A 25 17.77 -12.20 13.45
C PRO A 25 16.29 -11.95 13.72
N THR A 26 15.50 -13.02 13.70
CA THR A 26 14.09 -13.03 14.06
C THR A 26 13.94 -13.49 15.50
N ILE A 27 12.88 -13.03 16.20
CA ILE A 27 12.59 -13.41 17.60
C ILE A 27 12.17 -14.89 17.72
N SER A 28 11.92 -15.56 16.59
CA SER A 28 11.59 -16.98 16.52
C SER A 28 12.18 -17.60 15.26
N ASP A 29 12.54 -18.89 15.35
CA ASP A 29 13.01 -19.72 14.24
C ASP A 29 11.88 -20.03 13.23
N GLN A 30 10.62 -19.85 13.61
CA GLN A 30 9.46 -20.02 12.74
C GLN A 30 8.59 -18.76 12.69
N PRO A 31 7.87 -18.51 11.58
CA PRO A 31 6.91 -17.42 11.50
C PRO A 31 5.80 -17.59 12.56
N LEU A 32 5.61 -16.57 13.40
CA LEU A 32 4.53 -16.53 14.41
C LEU A 32 3.13 -16.30 13.80
N SER A 33 3.06 -16.03 12.50
CA SER A 33 1.81 -15.87 11.75
C SER A 33 1.96 -16.37 10.32
N GLU A 34 0.86 -16.80 9.73
CA GLU A 34 0.78 -17.10 8.30
C GLU A 34 1.05 -15.83 7.47
N ARG A 35 1.84 -15.95 6.40
CA ARG A 35 2.10 -14.86 5.46
C ARG A 35 1.01 -14.82 4.40
N ARG A 36 -0.14 -14.25 4.78
CA ARG A 36 -1.33 -14.17 3.92
C ARG A 36 -1.25 -13.07 2.88
N VAL A 37 -0.44 -12.04 3.13
CA VAL A 37 -0.31 -10.90 2.24
C VAL A 37 1.15 -10.53 2.05
N ALA A 38 1.50 -10.14 0.83
CA ALA A 38 2.77 -9.55 0.47
C ALA A 38 2.53 -8.22 -0.24
N TYR A 39 3.39 -7.25 0.04
CA TYR A 39 3.30 -5.89 -0.47
C TYR A 39 4.64 -5.47 -1.04
N THR A 40 4.62 -4.83 -2.22
CA THR A 40 5.72 -4.02 -2.73
C THR A 40 5.17 -2.62 -2.92
N ILE A 41 5.68 -1.65 -2.16
CA ILE A 41 5.19 -0.26 -2.17
C ILE A 41 6.33 0.66 -2.60
N VAL A 42 6.07 1.50 -3.59
CA VAL A 42 6.99 2.54 -4.05
C VAL A 42 6.27 3.88 -3.97
N VAL A 43 6.79 4.81 -3.18
CA VAL A 43 6.12 6.10 -2.90
C VAL A 43 7.11 7.24 -3.03
N ASN A 44 6.65 8.32 -3.66
CA ASN A 44 7.34 9.60 -3.70
C ASN A 44 6.57 10.62 -2.86
N LEU A 45 7.29 11.32 -1.99
CA LEU A 45 6.78 12.45 -1.22
C LEU A 45 7.11 13.75 -1.95
N ASP A 46 6.10 14.60 -2.13
CA ASP A 46 6.20 16.01 -2.50
C ASP A 46 6.02 16.84 -1.22
N PRO A 47 7.11 17.34 -0.60
CA PRO A 47 7.03 18.03 0.68
C PRO A 47 6.27 19.36 0.60
N GLU A 48 6.44 20.10 -0.50
CA GLU A 48 5.82 21.42 -0.67
C GLU A 48 4.30 21.30 -0.74
N ARG A 49 3.81 20.30 -1.49
CA ARG A 49 2.37 20.04 -1.60
C ARG A 49 1.82 19.15 -0.48
N ARG A 50 2.69 18.57 0.36
CA ARG A 50 2.36 17.55 1.36
C ARG A 50 1.61 16.37 0.74
N MET A 51 2.04 15.95 -0.46
CA MET A 51 1.38 14.90 -1.24
C MET A 51 2.26 13.67 -1.38
N LEU A 52 1.63 12.51 -1.44
CA LEU A 52 2.24 11.24 -1.79
C LEU A 52 1.71 10.78 -3.15
N ARG A 53 2.60 10.25 -3.98
CA ARG A 53 2.26 9.51 -5.21
C ARG A 53 2.87 8.14 -5.10
N GLY A 54 2.04 7.10 -5.18
CA GLY A 54 2.48 5.75 -4.91
C GLY A 54 1.97 4.73 -5.90
N THR A 55 2.74 3.66 -6.05
CA THR A 55 2.29 2.41 -6.62
C THR A 55 2.50 1.29 -5.62
N GLU A 56 1.62 0.30 -5.68
CA GLU A 56 1.62 -0.84 -4.78
C GLU A 56 1.28 -2.10 -5.57
N LYS A 57 2.05 -3.17 -5.33
CA LYS A 57 1.69 -4.52 -5.74
C LYS A 57 1.30 -5.32 -4.50
N ILE A 58 0.05 -5.76 -4.45
CA ILE A 58 -0.52 -6.53 -3.34
C ILE A 58 -0.72 -7.96 -3.81
N THR A 59 -0.16 -8.94 -3.12
CA THR A 59 -0.51 -10.35 -3.32
C THR A 59 -1.19 -10.87 -2.07
N TRP A 60 -2.48 -11.19 -2.18
CA TRP A 60 -3.30 -11.69 -1.08
C TRP A 60 -3.71 -13.15 -1.34
N ARG A 61 -3.57 -13.99 -0.32
CA ARG A 61 -4.06 -15.37 -0.31
C ARG A 61 -5.33 -15.46 0.53
N ASN A 62 -6.38 -16.00 -0.06
CA ASN A 62 -7.65 -16.28 0.61
C ASN A 62 -7.44 -17.32 1.73
N PRO A 63 -7.60 -16.94 3.02
CA PRO A 63 -7.44 -17.86 4.13
C PRO A 63 -8.70 -18.67 4.44
N ASP A 64 -9.85 -18.28 3.89
CA ASP A 64 -11.14 -18.88 4.20
C ASP A 64 -11.33 -20.20 3.47
N ARG A 65 -12.28 -21.00 3.97
CA ARG A 65 -12.67 -22.29 3.38
C ARG A 65 -13.65 -22.14 2.21
N VAL A 66 -14.06 -20.91 1.90
CA VAL A 66 -14.99 -20.57 0.83
C VAL A 66 -14.33 -19.60 -0.14
N ALA A 67 -14.86 -19.50 -1.36
CA ALA A 67 -14.40 -18.51 -2.31
C ALA A 67 -14.79 -17.10 -1.85
N VAL A 68 -13.92 -16.12 -2.13
CA VAL A 68 -14.14 -14.70 -1.83
C VAL A 68 -14.26 -13.94 -3.15
N ASP A 69 -15.36 -13.21 -3.31
CA ASP A 69 -15.68 -12.44 -4.51
C ASP A 69 -15.69 -10.92 -4.27
N GLU A 70 -15.41 -10.46 -3.05
CA GLU A 70 -15.28 -9.05 -2.72
C GLU A 70 -13.99 -8.79 -1.95
N LEU A 71 -13.26 -7.75 -2.34
CA LEU A 71 -12.11 -7.24 -1.60
C LEU A 71 -12.42 -5.87 -1.03
N GLN A 72 -11.99 -5.64 0.21
CA GLN A 72 -12.16 -4.36 0.91
C GLN A 72 -10.79 -3.76 1.25
N PHE A 73 -10.68 -2.45 1.11
CA PHE A 73 -9.46 -1.67 1.29
C PHE A 73 -9.69 -0.55 2.30
N HIS A 74 -8.81 -0.47 3.29
CA HIS A 74 -8.80 0.65 4.22
C HIS A 74 -8.07 1.84 3.59
N LEU A 75 -8.79 2.94 3.42
CA LEU A 75 -8.34 4.22 2.89
C LEU A 75 -8.18 5.21 4.04
N TYR A 76 -7.28 4.86 4.97
CA TYR A 76 -7.16 5.51 6.28
C TYR A 76 -7.13 7.05 6.24
N LEU A 77 -6.43 7.65 5.27
CA LEU A 77 -6.33 9.11 5.18
C LEU A 77 -7.67 9.80 4.89
N ASN A 78 -8.68 9.08 4.36
CA ASN A 78 -10.02 9.64 4.18
C ASN A 78 -10.76 9.90 5.49
N ALA A 79 -10.27 9.37 6.62
CA ALA A 79 -10.75 9.77 7.94
C ALA A 79 -10.53 11.27 8.20
N PHE A 80 -9.58 11.90 7.49
CA PHE A 80 -9.23 13.31 7.61
C PHE A 80 -9.69 14.15 6.41
N LYS A 81 -10.61 13.63 5.58
CA LYS A 81 -10.98 14.25 4.29
C LYS A 81 -11.80 15.52 4.48
N ASN A 82 -12.64 15.53 5.49
CA ASN A 82 -13.59 16.60 5.81
C ASN A 82 -14.23 16.32 7.19
N GLU A 83 -15.15 17.18 7.61
CA GLU A 83 -15.86 17.09 8.91
C GLU A 83 -16.89 15.96 8.99
N ARG A 84 -17.16 15.23 7.89
CA ARG A 84 -18.27 14.28 7.76
C ARG A 84 -17.85 12.81 7.92
N SER A 85 -16.55 12.50 7.93
CA SER A 85 -16.09 11.15 8.29
C SER A 85 -16.49 10.84 9.73
N THR A 86 -16.71 9.56 10.03
CA THR A 86 -17.07 9.09 11.37
C THR A 86 -16.02 9.51 12.38
N PHE A 87 -14.74 9.34 12.06
CA PHE A 87 -13.64 9.78 12.92
C PHE A 87 -13.71 11.27 13.27
N MET A 88 -14.00 12.14 12.29
CA MET A 88 -14.06 13.59 12.54
C MET A 88 -15.30 13.98 13.34
N ARG A 89 -16.45 13.34 13.09
CA ARG A 89 -17.68 13.55 13.86
C ARG A 89 -17.54 13.14 15.31
N GLU A 90 -16.99 11.95 15.56
CA GLU A 90 -16.87 11.39 16.92
C GLU A 90 -15.78 12.07 17.73
N SER A 91 -14.65 12.41 17.11
CA SER A 91 -13.56 13.11 17.81
C SER A 91 -13.82 14.61 18.00
N GLY A 92 -14.81 15.18 17.29
CA GLY A 92 -14.98 16.62 17.17
C GLY A 92 -13.78 17.32 16.52
N GLY A 93 -12.97 16.58 15.75
CA GLY A 93 -11.72 17.08 15.18
C GLY A 93 -10.63 17.35 16.22
N ALA A 94 -10.69 16.72 17.39
CA ALA A 94 -9.68 16.88 18.43
C ALA A 94 -9.29 15.54 19.07
N LEU A 95 -8.02 15.38 19.41
CA LEU A 95 -7.51 14.18 20.07
C LEU A 95 -6.33 14.53 20.98
N ARG A 96 -6.38 14.07 22.24
CA ARG A 96 -5.30 14.25 23.23
C ARG A 96 -4.85 15.72 23.40
N GLY A 97 -5.78 16.66 23.32
CA GLY A 97 -5.52 18.09 23.51
C GLY A 97 -5.04 18.83 22.25
N PHE A 98 -4.94 18.14 21.10
CA PHE A 98 -4.66 18.77 19.80
C PHE A 98 -5.92 18.83 18.96
N ALA A 99 -6.13 19.93 18.25
CA ALA A 99 -7.26 20.13 17.36
C ALA A 99 -6.81 20.19 15.89
N ALA A 100 -7.69 19.76 14.99
CA ALA A 100 -7.56 19.93 13.57
C ALA A 100 -7.77 21.41 13.23
N GLU A 101 -6.67 22.17 13.13
CA GLU A 101 -6.71 23.62 12.93
C GLU A 101 -6.22 24.06 11.55
N GLY A 102 -6.82 25.13 11.03
CA GLY A 102 -6.42 25.75 9.77
C GLY A 102 -7.17 25.20 8.55
N GLU A 103 -7.07 25.93 7.44
CA GLU A 103 -7.70 25.56 6.17
C GLU A 103 -6.98 24.38 5.48
N ASP A 104 -5.69 24.22 5.76
CA ASP A 104 -4.83 23.18 5.17
C ASP A 104 -4.78 21.88 5.99
N ARG A 105 -5.65 21.74 7.00
CA ARG A 105 -5.71 20.61 7.93
C ARG A 105 -6.07 19.28 7.30
N TRP A 106 -6.74 19.31 6.16
CA TRP A 106 -7.35 18.13 5.55
C TRP A 106 -6.35 17.23 4.83
N GLY A 107 -6.63 15.93 4.88
CA GLY A 107 -5.88 14.89 4.20
C GLY A 107 -6.81 13.86 3.57
N TRP A 108 -6.34 13.12 2.58
CA TRP A 108 -7.15 12.13 1.86
C TRP A 108 -6.25 11.16 1.11
N ILE A 109 -6.82 10.04 0.66
CA ILE A 109 -6.20 9.10 -0.27
C ILE A 109 -7.21 8.66 -1.31
N ASP A 110 -6.78 8.66 -2.57
CA ASP A 110 -7.54 8.18 -3.71
C ASP A 110 -6.77 7.07 -4.41
N ILE A 111 -7.45 5.94 -4.66
CA ILE A 111 -7.00 4.95 -5.63
C ILE A 111 -7.28 5.51 -7.03
N LYS A 112 -6.21 5.75 -7.80
CA LYS A 112 -6.31 6.22 -9.20
C LYS A 112 -6.40 5.06 -10.19
N GLN A 113 -5.89 3.89 -9.82
CA GLN A 113 -5.98 2.68 -10.62
C GLN A 113 -5.95 1.45 -9.72
N LEU A 114 -6.80 0.48 -10.01
CA LEU A 114 -6.79 -0.86 -9.40
C LEU A 114 -6.90 -1.91 -10.49
N ARG A 115 -5.87 -2.75 -10.63
CA ARG A 115 -5.85 -3.81 -11.65
C ARG A 115 -5.46 -5.16 -11.07
N VAL A 116 -5.97 -6.24 -11.65
CA VAL A 116 -5.47 -7.60 -11.41
C VAL A 116 -4.20 -7.81 -12.25
N ALA A 117 -3.06 -8.04 -11.60
CA ALA A 117 -1.81 -8.34 -12.28
C ALA A 117 -1.98 -9.65 -13.06
N ASP A 118 -1.69 -9.64 -14.35
CA ASP A 118 -1.75 -10.80 -15.27
C ASP A 118 -3.15 -11.22 -15.75
N ALA A 119 -4.21 -10.47 -15.44
CA ALA A 119 -5.51 -10.69 -16.09
C ALA A 119 -5.57 -10.04 -17.49
N PRO A 120 -6.26 -10.64 -18.47
CA PRO A 120 -6.54 -9.99 -19.75
C PRO A 120 -7.54 -8.85 -19.57
N ALA A 121 -7.41 -7.80 -20.39
CA ALA A 121 -8.45 -6.77 -20.49
C ALA A 121 -9.73 -7.37 -21.09
N PRO A 122 -10.94 -6.94 -20.65
CA PRO A 122 -11.20 -5.87 -19.68
C PRO A 122 -11.23 -6.33 -18.21
N GLU A 123 -11.18 -7.64 -17.92
CA GLU A 123 -11.30 -8.18 -16.56
C GLU A 123 -10.19 -7.74 -15.60
N ALA A 124 -9.11 -7.21 -16.16
CA ALA A 124 -7.98 -6.69 -15.42
C ALA A 124 -8.24 -5.35 -14.71
N ASP A 125 -9.17 -4.51 -15.16
CA ASP A 125 -9.37 -3.17 -14.57
C ASP A 125 -10.60 -3.13 -13.68
N LEU A 126 -10.37 -2.87 -12.39
CA LEU A 126 -11.38 -2.82 -11.34
C LEU A 126 -11.62 -1.38 -10.85
N THR A 127 -10.94 -0.39 -11.42
CA THR A 127 -10.89 0.99 -10.90
C THR A 127 -12.28 1.60 -10.78
N ASN A 128 -13.11 1.48 -11.81
CA ASN A 128 -14.47 2.04 -11.83
C ASN A 128 -15.50 1.18 -11.08
N ALA A 129 -15.10 0.00 -10.59
CA ALA A 129 -15.95 -0.89 -9.81
C ALA A 129 -15.79 -0.67 -8.29
N LEU A 130 -14.84 0.18 -7.85
CA LEU A 130 -14.68 0.55 -6.45
C LEU A 130 -15.90 1.33 -5.96
N GLN A 131 -16.39 0.95 -4.78
CA GLN A 131 -17.50 1.62 -4.09
C GLN A 131 -17.11 1.85 -2.63
N PHE A 132 -17.40 3.04 -2.11
CA PHE A 132 -17.24 3.27 -0.67
C PHE A 132 -18.32 2.53 0.10
N ILE A 133 -17.91 1.85 1.17
CA ILE A 133 -18.78 1.14 2.09
C ILE A 133 -18.51 1.62 3.52
N HIS A 134 -19.46 1.34 4.40
CA HIS A 134 -19.49 1.80 5.79
C HIS A 134 -19.94 0.59 6.63
N PRO A 135 -19.03 -0.38 6.88
CA PRO A 135 -19.40 -1.62 7.57
C PRO A 135 -19.60 -1.42 9.07
N ASP A 136 -19.06 -0.33 9.64
CA ASP A 136 -19.05 -0.09 11.08
C ASP A 136 -20.24 0.75 11.56
N ASP A 137 -20.86 1.56 10.68
CA ASP A 137 -21.98 2.45 10.99
C ASP A 137 -22.82 2.79 9.74
N ASP A 138 -23.88 3.60 9.89
CA ASP A 138 -24.74 4.07 8.78
C ASP A 138 -24.25 5.42 8.15
N ASN A 139 -22.97 5.76 8.28
CA ASN A 139 -22.44 7.03 7.77
C ASN A 139 -22.07 6.95 6.27
N GLY A 140 -23.05 7.25 5.41
CA GLY A 140 -22.83 7.31 3.95
C GLY A 140 -21.85 8.39 3.45
N ASP A 141 -21.39 9.30 4.32
CA ASP A 141 -20.33 10.25 3.98
C ASP A 141 -18.91 9.73 4.28
N ASP A 142 -18.81 8.60 4.99
CA ASP A 142 -17.51 8.01 5.32
C ASP A 142 -16.93 7.27 4.10
N GLN A 143 -15.68 7.59 3.79
CA GLN A 143 -14.94 7.06 2.63
C GLN A 143 -13.66 6.35 3.05
N THR A 144 -13.60 5.87 4.30
CA THR A 144 -12.43 5.17 4.87
C THR A 144 -12.35 3.71 4.46
N VAL A 145 -13.41 3.11 3.91
CA VAL A 145 -13.40 1.76 3.37
C VAL A 145 -13.95 1.76 1.95
N ALA A 146 -13.21 1.15 1.02
CA ALA A 146 -13.68 0.89 -0.34
C ALA A 146 -13.76 -0.61 -0.58
N ALA A 147 -14.83 -1.07 -1.24
CA ALA A 147 -15.03 -2.44 -1.66
C ALA A 147 -15.01 -2.56 -3.19
N VAL A 148 -14.61 -3.72 -3.69
CA VAL A 148 -14.72 -4.07 -5.10
C VAL A 148 -15.10 -5.53 -5.25
N ARG A 149 -16.07 -5.80 -6.11
CA ARG A 149 -16.43 -7.16 -6.51
C ARG A 149 -15.52 -7.65 -7.63
N LEU A 150 -15.05 -8.87 -7.48
CA LEU A 150 -14.21 -9.57 -8.43
C LEU A 150 -15.07 -10.31 -9.45
N LEU A 151 -14.71 -10.22 -10.73
CA LEU A 151 -15.36 -11.01 -11.78
C LEU A 151 -15.09 -12.51 -11.61
N ARG A 152 -13.92 -12.86 -11.07
CA ARG A 152 -13.53 -14.22 -10.73
C ARG A 152 -13.23 -14.29 -9.23
N PRO A 153 -14.05 -15.00 -8.44
CA PRO A 153 -13.80 -15.20 -7.02
C PRO A 153 -12.45 -15.87 -6.78
N VAL A 154 -11.76 -15.48 -5.72
CA VAL A 154 -10.54 -16.15 -5.25
C VAL A 154 -10.95 -17.39 -4.48
N PRO A 155 -10.63 -18.62 -4.96
CA PRO A 155 -11.02 -19.84 -4.27
C PRO A 155 -10.32 -19.97 -2.91
N SER A 156 -10.84 -20.84 -2.04
CA SER A 156 -10.21 -21.20 -0.76
C SER A 156 -8.73 -21.54 -0.96
N GLY A 157 -7.84 -20.84 -0.25
CA GLY A 157 -6.39 -21.02 -0.34
C GLY A 157 -5.73 -20.52 -1.64
N GLY A 158 -6.51 -20.00 -2.58
CA GLY A 158 -6.03 -19.33 -3.79
C GLY A 158 -5.52 -17.92 -3.51
N SER A 159 -4.88 -17.31 -4.51
CA SER A 159 -4.30 -15.97 -4.39
C SER A 159 -4.71 -15.05 -5.54
N ILE A 160 -4.70 -13.76 -5.26
CA ILE A 160 -4.84 -12.69 -6.26
C ILE A 160 -3.69 -11.70 -6.10
N THR A 161 -3.20 -11.18 -7.22
CA THR A 161 -2.23 -10.08 -7.24
C THR A 161 -2.87 -8.84 -7.84
N LEU A 162 -2.73 -7.71 -7.18
CA LEU A 162 -3.29 -6.43 -7.57
C LEU A 162 -2.17 -5.41 -7.78
N ASP A 163 -2.24 -4.66 -8.88
CA ASP A 163 -1.46 -3.46 -9.12
C ASP A 163 -2.33 -2.23 -8.81
N VAL A 164 -1.89 -1.42 -7.85
CA VAL A 164 -2.59 -0.24 -7.36
C VAL A 164 -1.74 1.00 -7.64
N THR A 165 -2.37 2.06 -8.12
CA THR A 165 -1.80 3.41 -8.18
C THR A 165 -2.64 4.32 -7.29
N PHE A 166 -2.01 5.11 -6.42
CA PHE A 166 -2.72 6.02 -5.53
C PHE A 166 -2.05 7.40 -5.44
N GLU A 167 -2.86 8.38 -5.07
CA GLU A 167 -2.40 9.68 -4.60
C GLU A 167 -2.95 9.95 -3.22
N ALA A 168 -2.19 10.64 -2.39
CA ALA A 168 -2.65 11.08 -1.09
C ALA A 168 -2.19 12.50 -0.77
N ARG A 169 -2.95 13.18 0.06
CA ARG A 169 -2.56 14.41 0.73
C ARG A 169 -2.49 14.15 2.23
N LEU A 170 -1.38 14.52 2.86
CA LEU A 170 -1.19 14.37 4.29
C LEU A 170 -1.96 15.46 5.04
N PRO A 171 -2.74 15.12 6.07
CA PRO A 171 -3.42 16.10 6.91
C PRO A 171 -2.42 16.86 7.78
N LYS A 172 -2.83 17.95 8.40
CA LYS A 172 -2.03 18.54 9.49
C LYS A 172 -2.13 17.65 10.72
N ILE A 173 -1.01 17.42 11.41
CA ILE A 173 -0.97 16.51 12.56
C ILE A 173 -1.81 17.09 13.71
N PHE A 174 -2.91 16.41 14.01
CA PHE A 174 -3.56 16.45 15.32
C PHE A 174 -3.78 15.02 15.89
N ALA A 175 -3.52 14.00 15.08
CA ALA A 175 -3.61 12.59 15.43
C ALA A 175 -2.34 11.83 14.95
N ARG A 176 -2.48 10.58 14.50
CA ARG A 176 -1.35 9.64 14.27
C ARG A 176 -0.72 9.70 12.86
N THR A 177 -1.04 10.72 12.07
CA THR A 177 -0.50 10.90 10.71
C THR A 177 -0.56 12.36 10.30
N GLY A 178 0.26 12.75 9.33
CA GLY A 178 0.19 14.05 8.70
C GLY A 178 1.53 14.75 8.54
N TRP A 179 1.47 16.06 8.46
CA TRP A 179 2.62 16.95 8.51
C TRP A 179 2.51 17.99 9.63
N ALA A 180 3.66 18.52 10.05
CA ALA A 180 3.76 19.68 10.93
C ALA A 180 4.93 20.55 10.49
N GLU A 181 4.92 21.81 10.91
CA GLU A 181 6.07 22.71 10.79
C GLU A 181 6.75 22.81 12.16
N THR A 182 8.07 22.61 12.17
CA THR A 182 8.89 22.76 13.39
C THR A 182 9.26 24.23 13.60
N ASP A 183 9.72 24.58 14.80
CA ASP A 183 10.13 25.95 15.16
C ASP A 183 11.14 26.58 14.19
N ASN A 184 11.95 25.75 13.52
CA ASN A 184 12.94 26.17 12.53
C ASN A 184 12.38 26.23 11.08
N ARG A 185 11.05 26.28 10.92
CA ARG A 185 10.34 26.27 9.63
C ARG A 185 10.66 25.08 8.73
N ARG A 186 10.99 23.93 9.34
CA ARG A 186 11.17 22.67 8.61
C ARG A 186 9.93 21.83 8.70
N LEU A 187 9.56 21.23 7.56
CA LEU A 187 8.45 20.28 7.50
C LEU A 187 8.86 18.95 8.14
N PHE A 188 8.01 18.47 9.03
CA PHE A 188 8.03 17.15 9.61
C PHE A 188 6.85 16.35 9.07
N PHE A 189 7.06 15.07 8.78
CA PHE A 189 6.04 14.17 8.28
C PHE A 189 5.95 12.93 9.16
N MET A 190 4.71 12.59 9.52
CA MET A 190 4.33 11.39 10.24
C MET A 190 3.48 10.55 9.29
N VAL A 191 4.04 9.45 8.78
CA VAL A 191 3.39 8.54 7.83
C VAL A 191 3.27 7.16 8.43
#